data_AF-A0A644V3M6-F1
#
_entry.id   AF-A0A644V3M6-F1
#
_cell.length_a   1.000
_cell.length_b   1.000
_cell.length_c   1.000
_cell.angle_alpha   90.00
_cell.angle_beta   90.00
_cell.angle_gamma   90.00
#
_symmetry.space_group_name_H-M   'P 1'
#
loop_
_entity.id
_entity.type
_entity.pdbx_description
1 polymer ?
#
loop_
_entity_poly.entity_id
_entity_poly.type
_entity_poly.pdbx_seq_one_letter_code
_entity_poly.pdbx_strand_id
1 'polypeptide(L)'
;MTHSTNLVKKSDTKIDNETGLIVKGHFEANSGLTYIAGLRRAGSLKIVEGVARGIACNFLTSLLVYDQKGNLIYDASITSLTGYSREVSYNMVLEGLMDMLREGAGKERKYFDEEQARIKITELLDASYYEQSYKTVVAWAESIGIEFY
;
A
#
# COMPACT_ATOMS: atom_id res chain seq x y z
N MET A 1 -1.76 -38.06 -4.74
CA MET A 1 -1.06 -37.63 -3.51
C MET A 1 -1.35 -36.15 -3.31
N THR A 2 -2.31 -35.82 -2.46
CA THR A 2 -2.67 -34.44 -2.10
C THR A 2 -1.68 -33.92 -1.07
N HIS A 3 -0.77 -33.02 -1.48
CA HIS A 3 0.06 -32.28 -0.54
C HIS A 3 -0.77 -31.16 0.09
N SER A 4 -1.22 -31.39 1.33
CA SER A 4 -1.74 -30.34 2.20
C SER A 4 -0.60 -29.41 2.59
N THR A 5 -0.59 -28.21 2.03
CA THR A 5 0.30 -27.12 2.44
C THR A 5 -0.15 -26.60 3.80
N ASN A 6 0.65 -26.88 4.83
CA ASN A 6 0.46 -26.29 6.15
C ASN A 6 0.71 -24.78 6.07
N LEU A 7 -0.37 -24.00 6.10
CA LEU A 7 -0.31 -22.56 6.30
C LEU A 7 0.13 -22.29 7.75
N VAL A 8 1.42 -22.10 7.97
CA VAL A 8 1.95 -21.69 9.28
C VAL A 8 1.55 -20.22 9.51
N LYS A 9 0.42 -20.04 10.19
CA LYS A 9 -0.11 -18.73 10.57
C LYS A 9 0.66 -18.21 11.80
N LYS A 10 1.89 -17.73 11.61
CA LYS A 10 2.65 -17.03 12.65
C LYS A 10 2.26 -15.55 12.63
N SER A 11 1.35 -15.14 13.50
CA SER A 11 0.89 -13.75 13.60
C SER A 11 1.83 -12.90 14.47
N ASP A 12 3.10 -12.80 14.09
CA ASP A 12 3.93 -11.70 14.56
C ASP A 12 3.73 -10.55 13.58
N THR A 13 3.11 -9.46 14.04
CA THR A 13 2.87 -8.27 13.22
C THR A 13 4.21 -7.58 12.99
N LYS A 14 4.98 -8.05 12.01
CA LYS A 14 6.29 -7.51 11.66
C LYS A 14 6.12 -6.35 10.68
N ILE A 15 6.70 -5.21 11.00
CA ILE A 15 6.84 -4.11 10.04
C ILE A 15 8.09 -4.41 9.20
N ASP A 16 7.94 -4.41 7.88
CA ASP A 16 9.06 -4.45 6.95
C ASP A 16 9.66 -3.04 6.87
N ASN A 17 10.90 -2.86 7.34
CA ASN A 17 11.54 -1.55 7.44
C ASN A 17 11.91 -0.94 6.06
N GLU A 18 12.02 -1.75 5.01
CA GLU A 18 12.36 -1.28 3.66
C GLU A 18 11.13 -0.67 2.97
N THR A 19 9.98 -1.31 3.19
CA THR A 19 8.71 -0.97 2.51
C THR A 19 7.71 -0.26 3.42
N GLY A 20 7.89 -0.30 4.73
CA GLY A 20 6.93 0.19 5.73
C GLY A 20 5.67 -0.67 5.85
N LEU A 21 5.62 -1.85 5.23
CA LEU A 21 4.43 -2.70 5.23
C LEU A 21 4.27 -3.44 6.56
N ILE A 22 3.03 -3.49 7.05
CA ILE A 22 2.66 -4.43 8.10
C ILE A 22 2.50 -5.81 7.45
N VAL A 23 3.51 -6.67 7.58
CA VAL A 23 3.50 -8.00 6.99
C VAL A 23 2.48 -8.89 7.70
N LYS A 24 1.56 -9.47 6.93
CA LYS A 24 0.53 -10.39 7.41
C LYS A 24 0.80 -11.84 7.05
N GLY A 25 1.64 -12.08 6.06
CA GLY A 25 2.10 -13.41 5.68
C GLY A 25 3.20 -13.31 4.63
N HIS A 26 3.97 -14.37 4.52
CA HIS A 26 4.89 -14.58 3.41
C HIS A 26 4.86 -16.05 2.97
N PHE A 27 5.23 -16.28 1.72
CA PHE A 27 5.32 -17.60 1.12
C PHE A 27 6.50 -17.63 0.14
N GLU A 28 7.37 -18.62 0.25
CA GLU A 28 8.47 -18.83 -0.69
C GLU A 28 8.04 -19.82 -1.78
N ALA A 29 8.12 -19.39 -3.03
CA ALA A 29 7.82 -20.23 -4.17
C ALA A 29 9.07 -20.95 -4.68
N ASN A 30 8.88 -22.09 -5.35
CA ASN A 30 9.96 -22.85 -6.00
C ASN A 30 10.71 -22.04 -7.08
N SER A 31 10.15 -20.92 -7.54
CA SER A 31 10.82 -19.96 -8.44
C SER A 31 11.93 -19.15 -7.77
N GLY A 32 12.08 -19.23 -6.44
CA GLY A 32 13.01 -18.40 -5.66
C GLY A 32 12.46 -17.01 -5.31
N LEU A 33 11.17 -16.76 -5.59
CA LEU A 33 10.49 -15.53 -5.17
C LEU A 33 9.81 -15.73 -3.80
N THR A 34 9.96 -14.75 -2.93
CA THR A 34 9.21 -14.63 -1.68
C THR A 34 8.02 -13.71 -1.89
N TYR A 35 6.81 -14.26 -1.83
CA TYR A 35 5.57 -13.51 -1.86
C TYR A 35 5.26 -12.98 -0.47
N ILE A 36 4.91 -11.71 -0.37
CA ILE A 36 4.63 -10.99 0.87
C ILE A 36 3.24 -10.36 0.72
N ALA A 37 2.36 -10.63 1.69
CA ALA A 37 1.10 -9.92 1.83
C ALA A 37 1.28 -8.85 2.93
N GLY A 38 1.30 -7.59 2.51
CA GLY A 38 1.43 -6.42 3.36
C GLY A 38 0.11 -5.67 3.51
N LEU A 39 0.00 -4.94 4.61
CA LEU A 39 -1.12 -4.05 4.91
C LEU A 39 -0.61 -2.65 5.26
N ARG A 40 -1.31 -1.64 4.75
CA ARG A 40 -1.26 -0.27 5.26
C ARG A 40 -2.63 0.19 5.73
N ARG A 41 -2.63 1.17 6.63
CA ARG A 41 -3.84 1.82 7.14
C ARG A 41 -3.78 3.28 6.74
N ALA A 42 -4.76 3.74 5.97
CA ALA A 42 -4.89 5.12 5.53
C ALA A 42 -6.24 5.65 6.02
N GLY A 43 -6.25 6.28 7.20
CA GLY A 43 -7.49 6.69 7.87
C GLY A 43 -8.45 5.52 8.09
N SER A 44 -9.62 5.58 7.43
CA SER A 44 -10.63 4.51 7.46
C SER A 44 -10.42 3.40 6.43
N LEU A 45 -9.36 3.48 5.62
CA LEU A 45 -9.06 2.51 4.58
C LEU A 45 -8.00 1.51 5.02
N LYS A 46 -8.10 0.31 4.46
CA LYS A 46 -7.09 -0.75 4.53
C LYS A 46 -6.57 -1.00 3.13
N ILE A 47 -5.27 -0.78 2.92
CA ILE A 47 -4.61 -1.03 1.64
C ILE A 47 -3.82 -2.33 1.77
N VAL A 48 -4.15 -3.32 0.97
CA VAL A 48 -3.48 -4.62 0.95
C VAL A 48 -2.60 -4.68 -0.29
N GLU A 49 -1.30 -4.85 -0.07
CA GLU A 49 -0.26 -4.95 -1.09
C GLU A 49 0.28 -6.38 -1.14
N GLY A 50 0.29 -6.98 -2.31
CA GLY A 50 0.99 -8.24 -2.58
C GLY A 50 2.29 -7.93 -3.28
N VAL A 51 3.42 -8.37 -2.73
CA VAL A 51 4.75 -8.12 -3.29
C VAL A 51 5.47 -9.45 -3.51
N ALA A 52 5.97 -9.71 -4.71
CA ALA A 52 6.90 -10.80 -4.96
C ALA A 52 8.34 -10.25 -4.93
N ARG A 53 9.12 -10.68 -3.94
CA ARG A 53 10.51 -10.27 -3.70
C ARG A 53 11.47 -11.35 -4.20
N GLY A 54 12.36 -10.97 -5.10
CA GLY A 54 13.56 -11.73 -5.45
C GLY A 54 14.81 -11.02 -4.94
N ILE A 55 15.97 -11.59 -5.23
CA ILE A 55 17.27 -11.03 -4.78
C ILE A 55 17.53 -9.64 -5.38
N ALA A 56 17.16 -9.43 -6.64
CA ALA A 56 17.46 -8.21 -7.39
C ALA A 56 16.20 -7.51 -7.95
N CYS A 57 15.01 -8.00 -7.61
CA CYS A 57 13.76 -7.47 -8.14
C CYS A 57 12.64 -7.56 -7.11
N ASN A 58 11.71 -6.60 -7.17
CA ASN A 58 10.45 -6.65 -6.45
C ASN A 58 9.34 -6.37 -7.45
N PHE A 59 8.26 -7.16 -7.41
CA PHE A 59 7.10 -6.98 -8.26
C PHE A 59 5.84 -6.78 -7.44
N LEU A 60 5.01 -5.82 -7.84
CA LEU A 60 3.68 -5.67 -7.30
C LEU A 60 2.79 -6.74 -7.95
N THR A 61 2.06 -7.49 -7.12
CA THR A 61 1.24 -8.64 -7.55
C THR A 61 -0.24 -8.46 -7.23
N SER A 62 -0.57 -7.69 -6.20
CA SER A 62 -1.95 -7.32 -5.88
C SER A 62 -1.96 -5.96 -5.18
N LEU A 63 -3.00 -5.17 -5.41
CA LEU A 63 -3.24 -3.92 -4.70
C LEU A 63 -4.75 -3.73 -4.53
N LEU A 64 -5.21 -3.90 -3.30
CA LEU A 64 -6.62 -3.91 -2.95
C LEU A 64 -6.89 -2.87 -1.87
N VAL A 65 -7.98 -2.12 -1.99
CA VAL A 65 -8.38 -1.13 -0.99
C VAL A 65 -9.74 -1.51 -0.44
N TYR A 66 -9.83 -1.61 0.88
CA TYR A 66 -11.04 -1.95 1.61
C TYR A 66 -11.44 -0.83 2.57
N ASP A 67 -12.73 -0.73 2.86
CA ASP A 67 -13.23 0.07 3.98
C ASP A 67 -12.96 -0.62 5.34
N GLN A 68 -13.35 0.04 6.43
CA GLN A 68 -13.21 -0.53 7.78
C GLN A 68 -14.02 -1.81 7.99
N LYS A 69 -15.17 -1.94 7.30
CA LYS A 69 -16.10 -3.06 7.38
C LYS A 69 -15.65 -4.26 6.54
N GLY A 70 -14.63 -4.09 5.70
CA GLY A 70 -14.09 -5.13 4.83
C GLY A 70 -14.74 -5.17 3.44
N ASN A 71 -15.50 -4.14 3.06
CA ASN A 71 -16.02 -4.03 1.69
C ASN A 71 -14.89 -3.57 0.77
N LEU A 72 -14.77 -4.23 -0.39
CA LEU A 72 -13.83 -3.85 -1.43
C LEU A 72 -14.27 -2.53 -2.06
N ILE A 73 -13.36 -1.55 -2.08
CA ILE A 73 -13.56 -0.25 -2.73
C ILE A 73 -12.87 -0.25 -4.09
N TYR A 74 -11.63 -0.72 -4.14
CA TYR A 74 -10.81 -0.67 -5.34
C TYR A 74 -9.93 -1.92 -5.44
N ASP A 75 -9.87 -2.47 -6.64
CA ASP A 75 -9.00 -3.59 -7.03
C ASP A 75 -8.19 -3.14 -8.24
N ALA A 76 -6.89 -2.96 -8.05
CA ALA A 76 -6.03 -2.43 -9.09
C ALA A 76 -5.72 -3.49 -10.14
N SER A 77 -5.96 -3.16 -11.41
CA SER A 77 -5.50 -3.99 -12.53
C SER A 77 -3.98 -3.86 -12.66
N ILE A 78 -3.26 -4.86 -12.15
CA ILE A 78 -1.80 -4.90 -12.19
C ILE A 78 -1.34 -5.73 -13.39
N THR A 79 -0.55 -5.11 -14.26
CA THR A 79 0.05 -5.81 -15.40
C THR A 79 1.22 -6.68 -14.94
N SER A 80 1.50 -7.74 -15.71
CA SER A 80 2.60 -8.66 -15.40
C SER A 80 3.94 -7.91 -15.31
N LEU A 81 4.76 -8.29 -14.32
CA LEU A 81 6.09 -7.72 -14.08
C LEU A 81 6.09 -6.22 -13.71
N THR A 82 4.97 -5.69 -13.19
CA THR A 82 4.94 -4.35 -12.60
C THR A 82 5.95 -4.27 -11.45
N GLY A 83 6.97 -3.42 -11.59
CA GLY A 83 7.97 -3.20 -10.55
C GLY A 83 7.32 -2.63 -9.29
N TYR A 84 7.71 -3.16 -8.13
CA TYR A 84 7.22 -2.65 -6.86
C TYR A 84 8.10 -1.49 -6.38
N SER A 85 7.46 -0.36 -6.12
CA SER A 85 7.95 0.66 -5.21
C SER A 85 6.77 1.21 -4.40
N ARG A 86 7.07 1.86 -3.26
CA ARG A 86 6.05 2.57 -2.49
C ARG A 86 5.31 3.61 -3.32
N GLU A 87 6.04 4.33 -4.17
CA GLU A 87 5.49 5.34 -5.08
C GLU A 87 4.55 4.74 -6.14
N VAL A 88 4.89 3.59 -6.71
CA VAL A 88 4.02 2.89 -7.66
C VAL A 88 2.69 2.52 -6.99
N SER A 89 2.75 1.89 -5.81
CA SER A 89 1.54 1.55 -5.04
C SER A 89 0.74 2.79 -4.65
N TYR A 90 1.43 3.83 -4.17
CA TYR A 90 0.82 5.12 -3.81
C TYR A 90 0.04 5.72 -4.98
N ASN A 91 0.67 5.86 -6.15
CA ASN A 91 0.04 6.48 -7.33
C ASN A 91 -1.14 5.65 -7.84
N MET A 92 -1.01 4.32 -7.84
CA MET A 92 -2.12 3.44 -8.22
C MET A 92 -3.31 3.54 -7.27
N VAL A 93 -3.08 3.64 -5.96
CA VAL A 93 -4.17 3.86 -4.99
C VAL A 93 -4.80 5.24 -5.17
N LEU A 94 -3.99 6.29 -5.33
CA LEU A 94 -4.49 7.65 -5.49
C LEU A 94 -5.41 7.76 -6.70
N GLU A 95 -4.93 7.36 -7.89
CA GLU A 95 -5.72 7.45 -9.11
C GLU A 95 -6.95 6.53 -9.06
N GLY A 96 -6.80 5.30 -8.55
CA GLY A 96 -7.92 4.38 -8.38
C GLY A 96 -9.02 4.92 -7.48
N LEU A 97 -8.67 5.52 -6.33
CA LEU A 97 -9.66 6.14 -5.45
C LEU A 97 -10.31 7.38 -6.07
N MET A 98 -9.54 8.20 -6.79
CA MET A 98 -10.07 9.38 -7.49
C MET A 98 -11.08 8.96 -8.58
N ASP A 99 -10.78 7.93 -9.35
CA ASP A 99 -11.70 7.39 -10.36
C ASP A 99 -12.98 6.84 -9.73
N MET A 100 -12.86 6.05 -8.66
CA MET A 100 -14.02 5.51 -7.94
C MET A 100 -14.90 6.62 -7.35
N LEU A 101 -14.31 7.70 -6.83
CA LEU A 101 -15.04 8.86 -6.33
C LEU A 101 -15.75 9.61 -7.45
N ARG A 102 -15.05 9.85 -8.58
CA ARG A 102 -15.62 10.54 -9.75
C ARG A 102 -16.82 9.76 -10.31
N GLU A 103 -16.68 8.45 -10.46
CA GLU A 103 -17.77 7.57 -10.90
C GLU A 103 -18.93 7.54 -9.91
N GLY A 104 -18.64 7.39 -8.62
CA GLY A 104 -19.64 7.34 -7.57
C GLY A 104 -20.45 8.62 -7.48
N ALA A 105 -19.78 9.78 -7.54
CA ALA A 105 -20.45 11.08 -7.57
C ALA A 105 -21.32 11.26 -8.81
N GLY A 106 -20.84 10.82 -9.98
CA GLY A 106 -21.61 10.83 -11.22
C GLY A 106 -22.89 9.98 -11.14
N LYS A 107 -22.78 8.74 -10.62
CA LYS A 107 -23.92 7.83 -10.43
C LYS A 107 -24.95 8.39 -9.44
N GLU A 108 -24.49 9.03 -8.38
CA GLU A 108 -25.32 9.64 -7.35
C GLU A 108 -25.79 11.07 -7.69
N ARG A 109 -25.38 11.61 -8.86
CA ARG A 109 -25.65 12.99 -9.31
C ARG A 109 -25.24 14.04 -8.27
N LYS A 110 -24.11 13.83 -7.60
CA LYS A 110 -23.53 14.74 -6.61
C LYS A 110 -22.44 15.60 -7.24
N TYR A 111 -22.31 16.83 -6.76
CA TYR A 111 -21.15 17.66 -7.08
C TYR A 111 -19.89 17.03 -6.49
N PHE A 112 -18.81 16.99 -7.28
CA PHE A 112 -17.51 16.46 -6.90
C PHE A 112 -16.44 17.53 -7.13
N ASP A 113 -15.86 18.02 -6.04
CA ASP A 113 -14.68 18.88 -6.07
C ASP A 113 -13.43 17.98 -6.17
N GLU A 114 -12.95 17.81 -7.40
CA GLU A 114 -11.84 16.90 -7.70
C GLU A 114 -10.53 17.34 -7.03
N GLU A 115 -10.28 18.64 -6.93
CA GLU A 115 -9.05 19.17 -6.34
C GLU A 115 -9.03 18.96 -4.83
N GLN A 116 -10.12 19.32 -4.14
CA GLN A 116 -10.20 19.06 -2.70
C GLN A 116 -10.14 17.57 -2.36
N ALA A 117 -10.75 16.72 -3.19
CA ALA A 117 -10.68 15.27 -3.01
C ALA A 117 -9.23 14.77 -3.15
N ARG A 118 -8.51 15.23 -4.19
CA ARG A 118 -7.11 14.85 -4.43
C ARG A 118 -6.20 15.27 -3.29
N ILE A 119 -6.37 16.48 -2.76
CA ILE A 119 -5.61 16.97 -1.60
C ILE A 119 -5.85 16.05 -0.39
N LYS A 120 -7.11 15.79 -0.04
CA LYS A 120 -7.45 14.96 1.13
C LYS A 120 -6.97 13.52 1.01
N ILE A 121 -7.04 12.93 -0.18
CA ILE A 121 -6.54 11.57 -0.40
C ILE A 121 -5.02 11.56 -0.32
N THR A 122 -4.34 12.54 -0.93
CA THR A 122 -2.87 12.70 -0.83
C THR A 122 -2.42 12.77 0.62
N GLU A 123 -3.03 13.63 1.45
CA GLU A 123 -2.71 13.73 2.89
C GLU A 123 -2.88 12.38 3.62
N LEU A 124 -3.96 11.64 3.33
CA LEU A 124 -4.21 10.32 3.92
C LEU A 124 -3.17 9.28 3.50
N LEU A 125 -2.77 9.29 2.22
CA LEU A 125 -1.80 8.36 1.69
C LEU A 125 -0.38 8.71 2.16
N ASP A 126 -0.02 9.99 2.25
CA ASP A 126 1.27 10.43 2.77
C ASP A 126 1.51 9.94 4.20
N ALA A 127 0.51 10.09 5.07
CA ALA A 127 0.56 9.56 6.43
C ALA A 127 0.73 8.03 6.43
N SER A 128 0.14 7.32 5.47
CA SER A 128 0.19 5.86 5.40
C SER A 128 1.49 5.30 4.77
N TYR A 129 2.11 6.03 3.84
CA TYR A 129 3.25 5.54 3.04
C TYR A 129 4.60 6.11 3.49
N TYR A 130 4.60 7.33 4.04
CA TYR A 130 5.82 8.10 4.24
C TYR A 130 6.01 8.66 5.65
N GLU A 131 5.05 8.52 6.58
CA GLU A 131 5.16 9.07 7.95
C GLU A 131 6.50 8.70 8.62
N GLN A 132 6.90 7.43 8.58
CA GLN A 132 8.16 7.01 9.18
C GLN A 132 9.38 7.56 8.43
N SER A 133 9.30 7.69 7.11
CA SER A 133 10.37 8.30 6.30
C SER A 133 10.52 9.79 6.62
N TYR A 134 9.42 10.52 6.76
CA TYR A 134 9.40 11.92 7.16
C TYR A 134 9.98 12.12 8.57
N LYS A 135 9.58 11.30 9.54
CA LYS A 135 10.19 11.34 10.90
C LYS A 135 11.69 11.08 10.86
N THR A 136 12.13 10.12 10.04
CA THR A 136 13.55 9.74 9.95
C THR A 136 14.39 10.83 9.28
N VAL A 137 13.89 11.45 8.20
CA VAL A 137 14.64 12.52 7.52
C VAL A 137 14.71 13.80 8.36
N VAL A 138 13.65 14.13 9.11
CA VAL A 138 13.67 15.26 10.05
C VAL A 138 14.69 15.03 11.16
N ALA A 139 14.68 13.86 11.81
CA ALA A 139 15.64 13.54 12.85
C ALA A 139 17.10 13.55 12.34
N TRP A 140 17.33 13.08 11.12
CA TRP A 140 18.63 13.19 10.46
C TRP A 140 19.02 14.65 10.21
N ALA A 141 18.11 15.47 9.69
CA ALA A 141 18.33 16.89 9.42
C ALA A 141 18.69 17.66 10.71
N GLU A 142 17.97 17.42 11.79
CA GLU A 142 18.28 17.98 13.12
C GLU A 142 19.68 17.54 13.61
N SER A 143 20.06 16.28 13.39
CA SER A 143 21.37 15.75 13.79
C SER A 143 22.56 16.42 13.11
N ILE A 144 22.34 17.07 11.96
CA ILE A 144 23.36 17.84 11.22
C ILE A 144 23.16 19.36 11.34
N GLY A 145 22.27 19.81 12.21
CA GLY A 145 22.04 21.23 12.51
C GLY A 145 21.10 21.97 11.55
N ILE A 146 20.24 21.26 10.82
CA ILE A 146 19.15 21.87 10.04
C ILE A 146 17.95 22.08 10.97
N GLU A 147 17.50 23.33 11.11
CA GLU A 147 16.35 23.71 11.94
C GLU A 147 15.12 23.98 11.06
N PHE A 148 13.94 23.64 11.56
CA PHE A 148 12.64 23.89 10.93
C PHE A 148 11.85 24.90 11.76
N TYR A 149 11.31 25.95 11.13
CA TYR A 149 10.56 27.04 11.78
C TYR A 149 9.12 27.13 11.24
#